data_AF-A0A7X6ZFU7-F1
#
_entry.id   AF-A0A7X6ZFU7-F1
#
_cell.length_a   1.000
_cell.length_b   1.000
_cell.length_c   1.000
_cell.angle_alpha   90.00
_cell.angle_beta   90.00
_cell.angle_gamma   90.00
#
_symmetry.space_group_name_H-M   'P 1'
#
loop_
_entity.id
_entity.type
_entity.pdbx_description
1 polymer ?
#
loop_
_entity_poly.entity_id
_entity_poly.type
_entity_poly.pdbx_seq_one_letter_code
_entity_poly.pdbx_strand_id
1 'polypeptide(L)'
;CALVKKCDSDAVFCVTTADHVIGREDSFIQTISDCACLATSEDVLITMGIQPVFPSTGFGYIEVGDKWECDLKTRFYSAIRFVEKPDRQTATEYMESGSFFWNSGMFVWSVAALESALLAHTPNLKEMMDRLMPTIGTPGFGEALANEYEQLERISIDYAVMEKADNIVMATGDFEWDDIGSWLAIENHFASDEHGNIKIGDCESIDAHRNIVMSEDGLVTLLGVDNLIVVRANNSVLICPKDRAQDVKQMVRLLAQKPKYRDLL
;
A
#
# COMPACT_ATOMS: atom_id res chain seq x y z
N CYS A 1 13.63 10.84 2.64
CA CYS A 1 14.98 11.11 2.12
C CYS A 1 15.76 12.12 2.97
N ALA A 2 15.38 13.41 3.02
CA ALA A 2 16.17 14.44 3.71
C ALA A 2 16.48 14.13 5.19
N LEU A 3 15.48 13.63 5.93
CA LEU A 3 15.65 13.17 7.31
C LEU A 3 16.67 12.02 7.44
N VAL A 4 16.60 11.05 6.52
CA VAL A 4 17.54 9.92 6.48
C VAL A 4 18.95 10.42 6.17
N LYS A 5 19.11 11.24 5.13
CA LYS A 5 20.38 11.86 4.74
C LYS A 5 21.04 12.65 5.88
N LYS A 6 20.24 13.31 6.72
CA LYS A 6 20.75 14.03 7.89
C LYS A 6 21.38 13.11 8.92
N CYS A 7 20.86 11.89 9.08
CA CYS A 7 21.41 10.86 9.96
C CYS A 7 22.62 10.19 9.33
N ASP A 8 22.52 9.81 8.05
CA ASP A 8 23.56 9.13 7.29
C ASP A 8 23.35 9.39 5.79
N SER A 9 24.35 9.98 5.13
CA SER A 9 24.29 10.34 3.72
C SER A 9 24.43 9.15 2.77
N ASP A 10 25.01 8.05 3.25
CA ASP A 10 25.26 6.85 2.46
C ASP A 10 24.24 5.74 2.77
N ALA A 11 23.22 6.05 3.58
CA ALA A 11 22.21 5.09 4.00
C ALA A 11 21.40 4.53 2.83
N VAL A 12 21.14 3.23 2.91
CA VAL A 12 20.02 2.56 2.25
C VAL A 12 18.86 2.47 3.22
N PHE A 13 17.66 2.78 2.74
CA PHE A 13 16.47 2.75 3.57
C PHE A 13 15.29 2.13 2.84
N CYS A 14 14.38 1.56 3.63
CA CYS A 14 13.13 1.02 3.16
C CYS A 14 11.98 1.97 3.51
N VAL A 15 11.05 2.13 2.57
CA VAL A 15 9.77 2.80 2.78
C VAL A 15 8.70 1.72 2.78
N THR A 16 8.02 1.57 3.91
CA THR A 16 6.89 0.66 4.08
C THR A 16 5.61 1.44 4.33
N THR A 17 4.49 0.80 4.03
CA THR A 17 3.15 1.29 4.37
C THR A 17 2.78 0.80 5.77
N ALA A 18 2.01 1.61 6.50
CA ALA A 18 1.68 1.33 7.90
C ALA A 18 0.41 0.47 8.08
N ASP A 19 -0.33 0.26 6.99
CA ASP A 19 -1.67 -0.29 6.95
C ASP A 19 -1.77 -1.63 6.19
N HIS A 20 -0.64 -2.20 5.79
CA HIS A 20 -0.60 -3.54 5.16
C HIS A 20 -0.46 -4.65 6.21
N VAL A 21 -1.05 -5.81 5.92
CA VAL A 21 -0.77 -7.05 6.66
C VAL A 21 0.29 -7.84 5.90
N ILE A 22 1.30 -8.28 6.64
CA ILE A 22 2.40 -9.07 6.14
C ILE A 22 2.47 -10.36 6.96
N GLY A 23 2.34 -11.50 6.29
CA GLY A 23 2.59 -12.83 6.87
C GLY A 23 3.88 -13.43 6.33
N ARG A 24 4.34 -14.55 6.92
CA ARG A 24 5.67 -15.13 6.66
C ARG A 24 6.81 -14.12 6.86
N GLU A 25 6.88 -13.53 8.05
CA GLU A 25 7.82 -12.46 8.41
C GLU A 25 9.28 -12.75 8.03
N ASP A 26 9.77 -13.98 8.22
CA ASP A 26 11.13 -14.38 7.83
C ASP A 26 11.41 -14.16 6.33
N SER A 27 10.41 -14.43 5.48
CA SER A 27 10.54 -14.24 4.03
C SER A 27 10.50 -12.75 3.65
N PHE A 28 9.70 -11.96 4.35
CA PHE A 28 9.68 -10.50 4.20
C PHE A 28 11.01 -9.86 4.61
N ILE A 29 11.55 -10.22 5.77
CA ILE A 29 12.83 -9.73 6.28
C ILE A 29 13.97 -10.13 5.33
N GLN A 30 13.98 -11.36 4.81
CA GLN A 30 14.95 -11.80 3.81
C GLN A 30 14.86 -10.96 2.54
N THR A 31 13.65 -10.67 2.05
CA THR A 31 13.42 -9.86 0.86
C THR A 31 13.96 -8.44 1.05
N ILE A 32 13.62 -7.77 2.16
CA ILE A 32 14.14 -6.43 2.48
C ILE A 32 15.66 -6.43 2.59
N SER A 33 16.24 -7.46 3.22
CA SER A 33 17.70 -7.57 3.38
C SER A 33 18.40 -7.66 2.04
N ASP A 34 17.90 -8.50 1.12
CA ASP A 34 18.45 -8.63 -0.22
C ASP A 34 18.28 -7.34 -1.03
N CYS A 35 17.12 -6.68 -0.94
CA CYS A 35 16.91 -5.37 -1.55
C CYS A 35 17.91 -4.33 -1.03
N ALA A 36 18.16 -4.32 0.28
CA ALA A 36 19.12 -3.40 0.89
C ALA A 36 20.56 -3.68 0.42
N CYS A 37 20.95 -4.95 0.29
CA CYS A 37 22.22 -5.34 -0.30
C CYS A 37 22.34 -4.83 -1.74
N LEU A 38 21.33 -5.07 -2.58
CA LEU A 38 21.35 -4.65 -3.98
C LEU A 38 21.44 -3.12 -4.13
N ALA A 39 20.62 -2.37 -3.39
CA ALA A 39 20.63 -0.91 -3.39
C ALA A 39 21.91 -0.29 -2.78
N THR A 40 22.71 -1.08 -2.05
CA THR A 40 24.03 -0.65 -1.55
C THR A 40 25.08 -0.76 -2.65
N SER A 41 25.01 -1.81 -3.49
CA SER A 41 25.99 -2.07 -4.53
C SER A 41 25.69 -1.39 -5.86
N GLU A 42 24.43 -1.04 -6.11
CA GLU A 42 23.95 -0.59 -7.42
C GLU A 42 23.08 0.67 -7.30
N ASP A 43 23.12 1.52 -8.32
CA ASP A 43 22.30 2.73 -8.43
C ASP A 43 20.91 2.36 -8.99
N VAL A 44 20.08 1.76 -8.14
CA VAL A 44 18.75 1.25 -8.50
C VAL A 44 17.67 1.72 -7.53
N LEU A 45 16.46 1.90 -8.06
CA LEU A 45 15.24 2.13 -7.28
C LEU A 45 14.45 0.82 -7.21
N ILE A 46 14.38 0.22 -6.02
CA ILE A 46 13.78 -1.12 -5.87
C ILE A 46 12.35 -0.99 -5.37
N THR A 47 11.43 -1.70 -6.01
CA THR A 47 10.05 -1.92 -5.54
C THR A 47 9.82 -3.40 -5.27
N MET A 48 8.81 -3.75 -4.48
CA MET A 48 8.43 -5.14 -4.21
C MET A 48 7.14 -5.50 -4.95
N GLY A 49 7.22 -6.58 -5.74
CA GLY A 49 6.10 -7.11 -6.51
C GLY A 49 5.54 -8.40 -5.91
N ILE A 50 4.23 -8.47 -5.74
CA ILE A 50 3.53 -9.67 -5.22
C ILE A 50 2.89 -10.43 -6.38
N GLN A 51 3.05 -11.75 -6.40
CA GLN A 51 2.46 -12.59 -7.45
C GLN A 51 0.92 -12.48 -7.41
N PRO A 52 0.25 -12.08 -8.50
CA PRO A 52 -1.20 -12.01 -8.53
C PRO A 52 -1.81 -13.40 -8.43
N VAL A 53 -2.71 -13.59 -7.47
CA VAL A 53 -3.49 -14.83 -7.30
C VAL A 53 -4.95 -14.68 -7.77
N PHE A 54 -5.35 -13.44 -8.12
CA PHE A 54 -6.60 -13.12 -8.81
C PHE A 54 -6.43 -11.82 -9.62
N PRO A 55 -7.33 -11.50 -10.58
CA PRO A 55 -7.22 -10.26 -11.36
C PRO A 55 -7.80 -9.05 -10.62
N SER A 56 -7.07 -8.54 -9.62
CA SER A 56 -7.48 -7.35 -8.86
C SER A 56 -7.55 -6.11 -9.75
N THR A 57 -8.64 -5.35 -9.66
CA THR A 57 -8.74 -3.99 -10.23
C THR A 57 -8.44 -2.91 -9.18
N GLY A 58 -8.16 -3.33 -7.94
CA GLY A 58 -7.89 -2.44 -6.80
C GLY A 58 -6.41 -2.10 -6.64
N PHE A 59 -5.51 -2.86 -7.26
CA PHE A 59 -4.06 -2.71 -7.12
C PHE A 59 -3.41 -2.13 -8.36
N GLY A 60 -2.25 -1.49 -8.18
CA GLY A 60 -1.32 -1.24 -9.26
C GLY A 60 -0.58 -2.52 -9.65
N TYR A 61 -0.11 -2.59 -10.89
CA TYR A 61 0.68 -3.68 -11.43
C TYR A 61 2.03 -3.18 -11.94
N ILE A 62 3.03 -4.05 -11.91
CA ILE A 62 4.39 -3.84 -12.40
C ILE A 62 4.62 -4.87 -13.50
N GLU A 63 4.85 -4.42 -14.73
CA GLU A 63 5.33 -5.30 -15.79
C GLU A 63 6.82 -5.51 -15.63
N VAL A 64 7.25 -6.77 -15.57
CA VAL A 64 8.66 -7.13 -15.45
C VAL A 64 9.27 -7.47 -16.80
N GLY A 65 10.53 -7.10 -16.97
CA GLY A 65 11.37 -7.47 -18.10
C GLY A 65 12.33 -8.60 -17.75
N ASP A 66 13.56 -8.44 -18.20
CA ASP A 66 14.61 -9.43 -17.98
C ASP A 66 14.95 -9.58 -16.49
N LYS A 67 15.39 -10.79 -16.13
CA LYS A 67 15.92 -11.07 -14.81
C LYS A 67 17.14 -10.18 -14.55
N TRP A 68 17.16 -9.54 -13.38
CA TRP A 68 18.32 -8.80 -12.90
C TRP A 68 19.30 -9.79 -12.27
N GLU A 69 20.50 -9.88 -12.82
CA GLU A 69 21.49 -10.88 -12.39
C GLU A 69 22.24 -10.43 -11.15
N CYS A 70 21.97 -11.08 -10.02
CA CYS A 70 22.66 -10.88 -8.74
C CYS A 70 22.77 -12.20 -7.97
N ASP A 71 23.75 -12.31 -7.07
CA ASP A 71 23.95 -13.47 -6.19
C ASP A 71 23.21 -13.28 -4.85
N LEU A 72 21.87 -13.18 -4.94
CA LEU A 72 20.96 -13.00 -3.81
C LEU A 72 19.86 -14.06 -3.85
N LYS A 73 19.19 -14.30 -2.71
CA LYS A 73 18.13 -15.33 -2.63
C LYS A 73 16.83 -14.85 -3.29
N THR A 74 16.52 -13.58 -3.10
CA THR A 74 15.38 -12.91 -3.73
C THR A 74 15.61 -12.80 -5.24
N ARG A 75 14.56 -13.03 -6.03
CA ARG A 75 14.62 -12.83 -7.48
C ARG A 75 14.31 -11.38 -7.80
N PHE A 76 15.10 -10.81 -8.71
CA PHE A 76 14.96 -9.45 -9.17
C PHE A 76 14.75 -9.41 -10.67
N TYR A 77 13.98 -8.43 -11.14
CA TYR A 77 13.70 -8.19 -12.55
C TYR A 77 13.74 -6.71 -12.85
N SER A 78 14.11 -6.31 -14.06
CA SER A 78 13.89 -4.92 -14.49
C SER A 78 12.39 -4.63 -14.53
N ALA A 79 11.98 -3.44 -14.09
CA ALA A 79 10.60 -2.99 -14.23
C ALA A 79 10.43 -2.25 -15.57
N ILE A 80 9.55 -2.75 -16.44
CA ILE A 80 9.26 -2.13 -17.74
C ILE A 80 8.33 -0.94 -17.57
N ARG A 81 7.23 -1.13 -16.82
CA ARG A 81 6.26 -0.06 -16.54
C ARG A 81 5.40 -0.37 -15.32
N PHE A 82 4.81 0.69 -14.79
CA PHE A 82 3.76 0.63 -13.78
C PHE A 82 2.41 0.90 -14.42
N VAL A 83 1.38 0.19 -13.95
CA VAL A 83 0.00 0.37 -14.41
C VAL A 83 -0.90 0.48 -13.19
N GLU A 84 -1.55 1.61 -13.01
CA GLU A 84 -2.43 1.83 -11.86
C GLU A 84 -3.86 1.37 -12.14
N LYS A 85 -4.37 0.43 -11.31
CA LYS A 85 -5.79 0.02 -11.23
C LYS A 85 -6.43 -0.24 -12.60
N PRO A 86 -5.95 -1.27 -13.34
CA PRO A 86 -6.53 -1.63 -14.64
C PRO A 86 -7.98 -2.08 -14.52
N ASP A 87 -8.71 -2.09 -15.64
CA ASP A 87 -10.01 -2.73 -15.70
C ASP A 87 -9.90 -4.26 -15.54
N ARG A 88 -11.04 -4.92 -15.32
CA ARG A 88 -11.10 -6.35 -15.02
C ARG A 88 -10.55 -7.23 -16.14
N GLN A 89 -10.76 -6.83 -17.41
CA GLN A 89 -10.26 -7.60 -18.54
C GLN A 89 -8.74 -7.52 -18.58
N THR A 90 -8.20 -6.31 -18.52
CA THR A 90 -6.77 -6.04 -18.52
C THR A 90 -6.06 -6.71 -17.33
N ALA A 91 -6.64 -6.65 -16.13
CA ALA A 91 -6.11 -7.35 -14.95
C ALA A 91 -6.03 -8.87 -15.14
N THR A 92 -6.99 -9.45 -15.87
CA THR A 92 -7.02 -10.89 -16.20
C THR A 92 -5.89 -11.24 -17.15
N GLU A 93 -5.70 -10.44 -18.21
CA GLU A 93 -4.59 -10.59 -19.15
C GLU A 93 -3.22 -10.48 -18.44
N TYR A 94 -3.07 -9.53 -17.52
CA TYR A 94 -1.84 -9.36 -16.72
C TYR A 94 -1.53 -10.59 -15.87
N MET A 95 -2.52 -11.10 -15.12
CA MET A 95 -2.34 -12.30 -14.30
C MET A 95 -2.00 -13.52 -15.16
N GLU A 96 -2.69 -13.73 -16.27
CA GLU A 96 -2.48 -14.88 -17.16
C GLU A 96 -1.13 -14.84 -17.87
N SER A 97 -0.59 -13.65 -18.14
CA SER A 97 0.73 -13.51 -18.77
C SER A 97 1.87 -14.01 -17.88
N GLY A 98 1.72 -13.93 -16.56
CA GLY A 98 2.79 -14.20 -15.59
C GLY A 98 3.91 -13.14 -15.56
N SER A 99 3.84 -12.10 -16.40
CA SER A 99 4.83 -11.02 -16.50
C SER A 99 4.45 -9.78 -15.69
N PHE A 100 3.37 -9.84 -14.90
CA PHE A 100 2.93 -8.75 -14.07
C PHE A 100 2.81 -9.14 -12.61
N PHE A 101 3.22 -8.23 -11.73
CA PHE A 101 3.14 -8.36 -10.28
C PHE A 101 2.32 -7.22 -9.70
N TRP A 102 1.62 -7.44 -8.58
CA TRP A 102 1.01 -6.34 -7.85
C TRP A 102 2.07 -5.43 -7.23
N ASN A 103 1.93 -4.13 -7.40
CA ASN A 103 2.77 -3.13 -6.74
C ASN A 103 2.40 -3.09 -5.25
N SER A 104 3.32 -3.49 -4.37
CA SER A 104 3.08 -3.50 -2.93
C SER A 104 3.17 -2.12 -2.28
N GLY A 105 3.55 -1.08 -3.03
CA GLY A 105 3.78 0.28 -2.51
C GLY A 105 4.98 0.39 -1.55
N MET A 106 5.83 -0.65 -1.50
CA MET A 106 7.05 -0.67 -0.69
C MET A 106 8.26 -0.47 -1.57
N PHE A 107 9.24 0.28 -1.06
CA PHE A 107 10.43 0.67 -1.82
C PHE A 107 11.69 0.52 -0.99
N VAL A 108 12.82 0.27 -1.67
CA VAL A 108 14.17 0.25 -1.09
C VAL A 108 15.13 0.95 -2.04
N TRP A 109 15.91 1.90 -1.53
CA TRP A 109 16.88 2.64 -2.31
C TRP A 109 17.93 3.28 -1.40
N SER A 110 19.07 3.66 -1.98
CA SER A 110 20.04 4.53 -1.32
C SER A 110 19.56 5.98 -1.34
N VAL A 111 20.06 6.78 -0.39
CA VAL A 111 19.89 8.25 -0.41
C VAL A 111 20.36 8.82 -1.75
N ALA A 112 21.50 8.35 -2.26
CA ALA A 112 22.07 8.81 -3.51
C ALA A 112 21.16 8.53 -4.71
N ALA A 113 20.67 7.30 -4.86
CA ALA A 113 19.80 6.90 -5.97
C ALA A 113 18.49 7.72 -5.98
N LEU A 114 17.83 7.85 -4.82
CA LEU A 114 16.60 8.63 -4.73
C LEU A 114 16.85 10.12 -4.97
N GLU A 115 17.93 10.71 -4.44
CA GLU A 115 18.23 12.13 -4.69
C GLU A 115 18.48 12.41 -6.17
N SER A 116 19.19 11.53 -6.88
CA SER A 116 19.41 11.64 -8.33
C SER A 116 18.09 11.59 -9.09
N ALA A 117 17.22 10.63 -8.74
CA ALA A 117 15.91 10.50 -9.38
C ALA A 117 14.99 11.69 -9.10
N LEU A 118 14.98 12.20 -7.86
CA LEU A 118 14.25 13.41 -7.48
C LEU A 118 14.76 14.63 -8.26
N LEU A 119 16.08 14.80 -8.37
CA LEU A 119 16.67 15.90 -9.13
C LEU A 119 16.27 15.83 -10.62
N ALA A 120 16.25 14.64 -11.20
CA ALA A 120 15.91 14.43 -12.61
C ALA A 120 14.42 14.66 -12.91
N HIS A 121 13.52 14.22 -12.03
CA HIS A 121 12.08 14.12 -12.34
C HIS A 121 11.18 15.07 -11.56
N THR A 122 11.66 15.61 -10.43
CA THR A 122 10.92 16.52 -9.55
C THR A 122 11.89 17.49 -8.83
N PRO A 123 12.61 18.35 -9.59
CA PRO A 123 13.64 19.22 -9.05
C PRO A 123 13.11 20.17 -7.96
N ASN A 124 11.85 20.63 -8.06
CA ASN A 124 11.23 21.45 -7.03
C ASN A 124 11.18 20.76 -5.66
N LEU A 125 10.91 19.44 -5.63
CA LEU A 125 10.89 18.66 -4.39
C LEU A 125 12.30 18.48 -3.83
N LYS A 126 13.29 18.31 -4.71
CA LYS A 126 14.71 18.22 -4.34
C LYS A 126 15.21 19.54 -3.75
N GLU A 127 14.91 20.67 -4.37
CA GLU A 127 15.28 22.00 -3.88
C GLU A 127 14.65 22.31 -2.53
N MET A 128 13.38 21.95 -2.34
CA MET A 128 12.70 22.06 -1.04
C MET A 128 13.43 21.24 0.03
N MET A 129 13.79 19.99 -0.29
CA MET A 129 14.56 19.15 0.64
C MET A 129 15.90 19.79 1.02
N ASP A 130 16.59 20.42 0.08
CA ASP A 130 17.86 21.11 0.34
C ASP A 130 17.68 22.33 1.24
N ARG A 131 16.60 23.11 1.05
CA ARG A 131 16.25 24.24 1.93
C ARG A 131 15.91 23.80 3.35
N LEU A 132 15.26 22.64 3.53
CA LEU A 132 14.94 22.09 4.84
C LEU A 132 16.13 21.45 5.55
N MET A 133 17.13 20.94 4.82
CA MET A 133 18.29 20.24 5.38
C MET A 133 18.99 20.93 6.58
N PRO A 134 19.26 22.26 6.56
CA PRO A 134 19.88 22.95 7.69
C PRO A 134 18.95 23.08 8.91
N THR A 135 17.62 23.00 8.74
CA THR A 135 16.65 23.17 9.84
C THR A 135 16.36 21.85 10.57
N ILE A 136 16.62 20.70 9.94
CA ILE A 136 16.41 19.38 10.55
C ILE A 136 17.16 19.25 11.88
N GLY A 137 16.45 18.86 12.93
CA GLY A 137 16.96 18.71 14.30
C GLY A 137 16.97 20.00 15.12
N THR A 138 16.54 21.14 14.54
CA THR A 138 16.39 22.41 15.26
C THR A 138 14.94 22.61 15.71
N PRO A 139 14.68 23.47 16.71
CA PRO A 139 13.31 23.84 17.12
C PRO A 139 12.46 24.44 15.99
N GLY A 140 13.09 25.04 14.97
CA GLY A 140 12.40 25.67 13.84
C GLY A 140 12.02 24.72 12.70
N PHE A 141 12.37 23.42 12.78
CA PHE A 141 12.09 22.47 11.70
C PHE A 141 10.60 22.38 11.35
N GLY A 142 9.73 22.32 12.35
CA GLY A 142 8.28 22.17 12.14
C GLY A 142 7.66 23.34 11.38
N GLU A 143 8.05 24.57 11.72
CA GLU A 143 7.59 25.78 11.02
C GLU A 143 8.14 25.87 9.60
N ALA A 144 9.43 25.60 9.42
CA ALA A 144 10.05 25.57 8.09
C ALA A 144 9.39 24.51 7.19
N LEU A 145 9.15 23.30 7.73
CA LEU A 145 8.45 22.24 7.01
C LEU A 145 7.05 22.68 6.61
N ALA A 146 6.25 23.24 7.53
CA ALA A 146 4.89 23.67 7.24
C ALA A 146 4.84 24.70 6.08
N ASN A 147 5.73 25.70 6.10
CA ASN A 147 5.79 26.76 5.09
C ASN A 147 6.19 26.23 3.69
N GLU A 148 7.11 25.27 3.64
CA GLU A 148 7.55 24.65 2.39
C GLU A 148 6.50 23.66 1.87
N TYR A 149 5.89 22.87 2.76
CA TYR A 149 4.97 21.79 2.40
C TYR A 149 3.66 22.30 1.79
N GLU A 150 3.16 23.45 2.21
CA GLU A 150 1.94 24.06 1.67
C GLU A 150 2.04 24.39 0.17
N GLN A 151 3.24 24.62 -0.33
CA GLN A 151 3.50 24.98 -1.72
C GLN A 151 3.73 23.76 -2.63
N LEU A 152 3.80 22.56 -2.04
CA LEU A 152 4.11 21.34 -2.79
C LEU A 152 2.92 20.84 -3.60
N GLU A 153 3.23 20.38 -4.80
CA GLU A 153 2.29 19.61 -5.60
C GLU A 153 1.90 18.32 -4.86
N ARG A 154 0.61 18.03 -4.80
CA ARG A 154 0.10 16.77 -4.27
C ARG A 154 0.26 15.68 -5.33
N ILE A 155 1.39 14.99 -5.30
CA ILE A 155 1.74 13.90 -6.22
C ILE A 155 2.31 12.69 -5.44
N SER A 156 2.05 11.45 -5.89
CA SER A 156 2.66 10.26 -5.28
C SER A 156 4.08 10.03 -5.80
N ILE A 157 4.86 9.23 -5.07
CA ILE A 157 6.22 8.88 -5.51
C ILE A 157 6.20 8.04 -6.80
N ASP A 158 5.16 7.23 -7.00
CA ASP A 158 4.97 6.43 -8.21
C ASP A 158 4.94 7.34 -9.46
N TYR A 159 4.07 8.36 -9.46
CA TYR A 159 3.96 9.31 -10.57
C TYR A 159 5.14 10.29 -10.63
N ALA A 160 5.67 10.71 -9.48
CA ALA A 160 6.75 11.70 -9.43
C ALA A 160 8.06 11.11 -9.97
N VAL A 161 8.35 9.85 -9.66
CA VAL A 161 9.64 9.20 -9.90
C VAL A 161 9.51 7.84 -10.60
N MET A 162 8.75 6.88 -10.05
CA MET A 162 8.79 5.48 -10.51
C MET A 162 8.25 5.27 -11.93
N GLU A 163 7.37 6.12 -12.44
CA GLU A 163 6.92 6.01 -13.84
C GLU A 163 7.93 6.59 -14.84
N LYS A 164 8.97 7.28 -14.37
CA LYS A 164 9.90 8.06 -15.20
C LYS A 164 11.36 7.61 -15.11
N ALA A 165 11.74 6.99 -14.00
CA ALA A 165 13.09 6.49 -13.79
C ALA A 165 13.35 5.24 -14.64
N ASP A 166 14.59 5.09 -15.10
CA ASP A 166 15.04 4.03 -16.00
C ASP A 166 15.82 2.90 -15.27
N ASN A 167 16.16 3.11 -14.01
CA ASN A 167 16.93 2.20 -13.16
C ASN A 167 16.08 1.48 -12.11
N ILE A 168 14.85 1.07 -12.50
CA ILE A 168 13.90 0.46 -11.57
C ILE A 168 14.03 -1.06 -11.62
N VAL A 169 14.12 -1.65 -10.43
CA VAL A 169 14.19 -3.10 -10.24
C VAL A 169 13.03 -3.54 -9.35
N MET A 170 12.36 -4.63 -9.74
CA MET A 170 11.34 -5.26 -8.93
C MET A 170 11.91 -6.50 -8.23
N ALA A 171 11.84 -6.52 -6.90
CA ALA A 171 12.06 -7.70 -6.09
C ALA A 171 10.78 -8.53 -5.99
N THR A 172 10.86 -9.85 -6.16
CA THR A 172 9.70 -10.73 -5.93
C THR A 172 9.45 -10.90 -4.44
N GLY A 173 8.27 -10.51 -3.97
CA GLY A 173 7.83 -10.79 -2.60
C GLY A 173 7.27 -12.21 -2.47
N ASP A 174 8.03 -13.12 -1.86
CA ASP A 174 7.57 -14.46 -1.46
C ASP A 174 7.10 -14.45 0.01
N PHE A 175 6.15 -13.58 0.31
CA PHE A 175 5.52 -13.45 1.63
C PHE A 175 4.03 -13.18 1.45
N GLU A 176 3.25 -13.41 2.51
CA GLU A 176 1.82 -13.10 2.47
C GLU A 176 1.66 -11.58 2.58
N TRP A 177 0.85 -10.99 1.70
CA TRP A 177 0.65 -9.55 1.62
C TRP A 177 -0.80 -9.23 1.31
N ASP A 178 -1.35 -8.26 2.04
CA ASP A 178 -2.68 -7.69 1.80
C ASP A 178 -2.65 -6.20 2.16
N ASP A 179 -3.22 -5.35 1.31
CA ASP A 179 -3.30 -3.90 1.54
C ASP A 179 -4.47 -3.49 2.46
N ILE A 180 -5.32 -4.46 2.85
CA ILE A 180 -6.56 -4.27 3.61
C ILE A 180 -7.41 -3.11 3.04
N GLY A 181 -7.40 -2.94 1.71
CA GLY A 181 -8.04 -1.80 1.05
C GLY A 181 -9.58 -1.88 1.02
N SER A 182 -10.18 -2.99 1.47
CA SER A 182 -11.62 -3.20 1.49
C SER A 182 -12.08 -4.15 2.59
N TRP A 183 -13.35 -4.05 2.99
CA TRP A 183 -13.97 -4.99 3.92
C TRP A 183 -13.90 -6.45 3.49
N LEU A 184 -13.79 -6.73 2.18
CA LEU A 184 -13.63 -8.09 1.69
C LEU A 184 -12.27 -8.69 2.05
N ALA A 185 -11.24 -7.86 2.25
CA ALA A 185 -9.92 -8.34 2.65
C ALA A 185 -9.95 -9.09 3.98
N ILE A 186 -10.90 -8.77 4.86
CA ILE A 186 -11.10 -9.45 6.15
C ILE A 186 -11.31 -10.96 6.00
N GLU A 187 -11.88 -11.40 4.86
CA GLU A 187 -12.08 -12.83 4.58
C GLU A 187 -10.77 -13.62 4.53
N ASN A 188 -9.66 -12.95 4.24
CA ASN A 188 -8.34 -13.58 4.19
C ASN A 188 -7.71 -13.73 5.57
N HIS A 189 -8.15 -12.95 6.56
CA HIS A 189 -7.47 -12.81 7.86
C HIS A 189 -8.24 -13.42 9.03
N PHE A 190 -9.53 -13.66 8.88
CA PHE A 190 -10.38 -14.18 9.95
C PHE A 190 -11.08 -15.47 9.55
N ALA A 191 -11.12 -16.42 10.48
CA ALA A 191 -11.85 -17.66 10.29
C ALA A 191 -13.36 -17.38 10.19
N SER A 192 -14.01 -18.08 9.27
CA SER A 192 -15.46 -18.11 9.21
C SER A 192 -16.03 -19.22 10.10
N ASP A 193 -17.28 -19.02 10.55
CA ASP A 193 -18.07 -20.07 11.19
C ASP A 193 -18.59 -21.10 10.16
N GLU A 194 -19.30 -22.10 10.65
CA GLU A 194 -19.90 -23.18 9.87
C GLU A 194 -20.92 -22.72 8.81
N HIS A 195 -21.41 -21.48 8.89
CA HIS A 195 -22.30 -20.84 7.92
C HIS A 195 -21.55 -19.84 7.00
N GLY A 196 -20.23 -19.79 7.09
CA GLY A 196 -19.38 -18.88 6.31
C GLY A 196 -19.41 -17.44 6.83
N ASN A 197 -19.94 -17.16 8.02
CA ASN A 197 -19.90 -15.81 8.58
C ASN A 197 -18.57 -15.55 9.26
N ILE A 198 -18.03 -14.36 9.09
CA ILE A 198 -16.91 -13.86 9.86
C ILE A 198 -17.48 -12.94 10.94
N LYS A 199 -17.14 -13.21 12.19
CA LYS A 199 -17.64 -12.49 13.37
C LYS A 199 -16.46 -11.92 14.14
N ILE A 200 -16.44 -10.60 14.28
CA ILE A 200 -15.42 -9.85 15.04
C ILE A 200 -16.15 -9.05 16.12
N GLY A 201 -15.90 -9.35 17.39
CA GLY A 201 -16.62 -8.75 18.51
C GLY A 201 -17.92 -9.49 18.86
N ASP A 202 -18.83 -8.83 19.57
CA ASP A 202 -20.06 -9.42 20.11
C ASP A 202 -21.15 -9.55 19.02
N CYS A 203 -21.26 -10.75 18.45
CA CYS A 203 -22.11 -11.02 17.28
C CYS A 203 -22.83 -12.36 17.40
N GLU A 204 -24.16 -12.36 17.19
CA GLU A 204 -24.98 -13.57 17.12
C GLU A 204 -25.73 -13.67 15.80
N SER A 205 -26.05 -14.89 15.36
CA SER A 205 -26.71 -15.09 14.07
C SER A 205 -27.63 -16.30 14.03
N ILE A 206 -28.79 -16.16 13.40
CA ILE A 206 -29.74 -17.25 13.12
C ILE A 206 -30.08 -17.19 11.64
N ASP A 207 -29.95 -18.31 10.92
CA ASP A 207 -30.27 -18.38 9.48
C ASP A 207 -29.57 -17.27 8.67
N ALA A 208 -28.27 -17.09 8.90
CA ALA A 208 -27.49 -16.05 8.23
C ALA A 208 -26.20 -16.66 7.68
N HIS A 209 -25.85 -16.38 6.43
CA HIS A 209 -24.70 -17.02 5.78
C HIS A 209 -23.81 -16.03 5.05
N ARG A 210 -22.51 -16.34 5.02
CA ARG A 210 -21.51 -15.60 4.24
C ARG A 210 -21.51 -14.10 4.55
N ASN A 211 -21.74 -13.69 5.80
CA ASN A 211 -21.67 -12.29 6.21
C ASN A 211 -20.29 -11.94 6.79
N ILE A 212 -19.90 -10.67 6.75
CA ILE A 212 -18.81 -10.10 7.56
C ILE A 212 -19.47 -9.21 8.59
N VAL A 213 -19.27 -9.53 9.87
CA VAL A 213 -19.86 -8.79 10.98
C VAL A 213 -18.75 -8.33 11.90
N MET A 214 -18.70 -7.01 12.14
CA MET A 214 -17.80 -6.41 13.10
C MET A 214 -18.60 -5.56 14.08
N SER A 215 -18.38 -5.78 15.36
CA SER A 215 -18.91 -4.94 16.43
C SER A 215 -17.77 -4.50 17.34
N GLU A 216 -17.40 -3.22 17.24
CA GLU A 216 -16.46 -2.59 18.19
C GLU A 216 -17.13 -2.36 19.54
N ASP A 217 -18.42 -1.98 19.54
CA ASP A 217 -19.21 -1.72 20.73
C ASP A 217 -20.61 -2.37 20.64
N GLY A 218 -21.04 -3.04 21.71
CA GLY A 218 -22.38 -3.65 21.82
C GLY A 218 -22.62 -4.88 20.94
N LEU A 219 -23.84 -5.43 21.03
CA LEU A 219 -24.24 -6.64 20.31
C LEU A 219 -24.77 -6.32 18.91
N VAL A 220 -24.33 -7.09 17.91
CA VAL A 220 -24.93 -7.16 16.57
C VAL A 220 -25.58 -8.53 16.38
N THR A 221 -26.84 -8.56 15.93
CA THR A 221 -27.54 -9.82 15.66
C THR A 221 -28.01 -9.89 14.22
N LEU A 222 -27.80 -11.03 13.57
CA LEU A 222 -28.24 -11.29 12.20
C LEU A 222 -29.35 -12.34 12.17
N LEU A 223 -30.39 -12.10 11.36
CA LEU A 223 -31.50 -13.03 11.19
C LEU A 223 -31.94 -13.06 9.71
N GLY A 224 -31.81 -14.19 9.04
CA GLY A 224 -32.34 -14.37 7.67
C GLY A 224 -31.61 -13.54 6.61
N VAL A 225 -30.32 -13.23 6.82
CA VAL A 225 -29.55 -12.35 5.93
C VAL A 225 -28.30 -13.04 5.39
N ASP A 226 -27.99 -12.74 4.13
CA ASP A 226 -26.88 -13.36 3.42
C ASP A 226 -26.02 -12.33 2.71
N ASN A 227 -24.72 -12.60 2.65
CA ASN A 227 -23.75 -11.88 1.82
C ASN A 227 -23.64 -10.38 2.14
N LEU A 228 -23.79 -10.00 3.41
CA LEU A 228 -23.67 -8.63 3.90
C LEU A 228 -22.32 -8.36 4.59
N ILE A 229 -21.94 -7.10 4.60
CA ILE A 229 -20.99 -6.48 5.51
C ILE A 229 -21.81 -5.66 6.49
N VAL A 230 -21.68 -5.97 7.79
CA VAL A 230 -22.35 -5.28 8.89
C VAL A 230 -21.28 -4.83 9.88
N VAL A 231 -21.09 -3.52 10.00
CA VAL A 231 -20.04 -2.94 10.84
C VAL A 231 -20.68 -1.97 11.81
N ARG A 232 -20.47 -2.19 13.11
CA ARG A 232 -20.85 -1.28 14.17
C ARG A 232 -19.58 -0.75 14.85
N ALA A 233 -19.42 0.56 14.82
CA ALA A 233 -18.28 1.26 15.41
C ALA A 233 -18.66 2.71 15.71
N ASN A 234 -18.15 3.28 16.80
CA ASN A 234 -18.30 4.70 17.14
C ASN A 234 -19.74 5.21 17.02
N ASN A 235 -20.70 4.45 17.57
CA ASN A 235 -22.13 4.77 17.53
C ASN A 235 -22.70 4.92 16.10
N SER A 236 -22.06 4.29 15.13
CA SER A 236 -22.45 4.26 13.72
C SER A 236 -22.56 2.82 13.24
N VAL A 237 -23.42 2.61 12.24
CA VAL A 237 -23.62 1.29 11.62
C VAL A 237 -23.52 1.43 10.11
N LEU A 238 -22.66 0.62 9.50
CA LEU A 238 -22.60 0.39 8.07
C LEU A 238 -23.22 -0.97 7.76
N ILE A 239 -24.12 -1.00 6.79
CA ILE A 239 -24.67 -2.23 6.21
C ILE A 239 -24.58 -2.11 4.70
N CYS A 240 -23.89 -3.05 4.06
CA CYS A 240 -23.91 -3.14 2.60
C CYS A 240 -23.75 -4.59 2.13
N PRO A 241 -24.26 -4.93 0.94
CA PRO A 241 -23.88 -6.15 0.26
C PRO A 241 -22.38 -6.21 -0.02
N LYS A 242 -21.78 -7.41 0.07
CA LYS A 242 -20.36 -7.63 -0.18
C LYS A 242 -19.89 -7.16 -1.56
N ASP A 243 -20.71 -7.34 -2.59
CA ASP A 243 -20.42 -6.91 -3.97
C ASP A 243 -20.35 -5.38 -4.14
N ARG A 244 -20.82 -4.62 -3.15
CA ARG A 244 -20.75 -3.15 -3.09
C ARG A 244 -19.74 -2.62 -2.07
N ALA A 245 -18.83 -3.46 -1.56
CA ALA A 245 -17.83 -3.05 -0.58
C ALA A 245 -16.98 -1.82 -1.03
N GLN A 246 -16.69 -1.71 -2.32
CA GLN A 246 -15.92 -0.58 -2.88
C GLN A 246 -16.70 0.75 -2.85
N ASP A 247 -18.03 0.70 -2.84
CA ASP A 247 -18.89 1.90 -2.83
C ASP A 247 -18.91 2.60 -1.47
N VAL A 248 -18.35 1.99 -0.41
CA VAL A 248 -18.23 2.62 0.92
C VAL A 248 -17.50 3.97 0.85
N LYS A 249 -16.51 4.11 -0.05
CA LYS A 249 -15.82 5.38 -0.31
C LYS A 249 -16.78 6.49 -0.77
N GLN A 250 -17.82 6.14 -1.52
CA GLN A 250 -18.85 7.10 -1.95
C GLN A 250 -19.68 7.57 -0.75
N MET A 251 -20.01 6.66 0.17
CA MET A 251 -20.72 7.01 1.41
C MET A 251 -19.89 7.94 2.31
N VAL A 252 -18.60 7.66 2.48
CA VAL A 252 -17.68 8.52 3.23
C VAL A 252 -17.65 9.94 2.65
N ARG A 253 -17.54 10.07 1.31
CA ARG A 253 -17.59 11.37 0.62
C ARG A 253 -18.91 12.10 0.85
N LEU A 254 -20.04 11.40 0.81
CA LEU A 254 -21.36 11.97 1.07
C LEU A 254 -21.49 12.48 2.52
N LEU A 255 -20.99 11.70 3.49
CA LEU A 255 -21.04 12.06 4.91
C LEU A 255 -20.11 13.23 5.24
N ALA A 256 -18.95 13.33 4.59
CA ALA A 256 -17.98 14.42 4.78
C ALA A 256 -18.57 15.81 4.40
N GLN A 257 -19.58 15.84 3.52
CA GLN A 257 -20.29 17.06 3.15
C GLN A 257 -21.32 17.51 4.20
N LYS A 258 -21.57 16.71 5.23
CA LYS A 258 -22.59 16.98 6.25
C LYS A 258 -21.90 17.33 7.58
N PRO A 259 -21.94 18.61 8.01
CA PRO A 259 -21.24 19.06 9.23
C PRO A 259 -21.56 18.25 10.49
N LYS A 260 -22.79 17.72 10.59
CA LYS A 260 -23.25 16.88 11.70
C LYS A 260 -22.43 15.59 11.88
N TYR A 261 -21.79 15.09 10.82
CA TYR A 261 -21.12 13.78 10.83
C TYR A 261 -19.60 13.88 10.71
N ARG A 262 -19.02 15.09 10.87
CA ARG A 262 -17.57 15.27 10.81
C ARG A 262 -16.81 14.50 11.88
N ASP A 263 -17.37 14.38 13.07
CA ASP A 263 -16.71 13.69 14.19
C ASP A 263 -16.73 12.16 14.04
N LEU A 264 -17.40 11.63 13.01
CA LEU A 264 -17.50 10.19 12.70
C LEU A 264 -16.55 9.74 11.58
N LEU A 265 -15.84 10.66 10.92
CA LEU A 265 -15.00 10.42 9.76
C LEU A 265 -13.56 10.87 10.02
#